data_AF-A0A2T3G3E9-F1
#
_entry.id   AF-A0A2T3G3E9-F1
#
_cell.length_a   1.000
_cell.length_b   1.000
_cell.length_c   1.000
_cell.angle_alpha   90.00
_cell.angle_beta   90.00
_cell.angle_gamma   90.00
#
_symmetry.space_group_name_H-M   'P 1'
#
loop_
_entity.id
_entity.type
_entity.pdbx_description
1 polymer ?
#
loop_
_entity_poly.entity_id
_entity_poly.type
_entity_poly.pdbx_seq_one_letter_code
_entity_poly.pdbx_strand_id
1 'polypeptide(L)'
;MKNVMLVCNAGMSTGILAKKIEKASQGLLSVKAYGEAEYEEYANNYDLILLGPQIRHLKPEIESKVSIPVDYIAPQHYGIMNGEAVFQDIKKILNIKEEE
;
A
#
# COMPACT_ATOMS: atom_id res chain seq x y z
N MET A 1 -3.76 13.02 7.44
CA MET A 1 -4.06 11.58 7.21
C MET A 1 -3.77 11.28 5.75
N LYS A 2 -3.04 10.21 5.45
CA LYS A 2 -2.67 9.80 4.08
C LYS A 2 -3.42 8.54 3.66
N ASN A 3 -3.81 8.47 2.41
CA ASN A 3 -4.55 7.34 1.86
C ASN A 3 -3.60 6.41 1.10
N VAL A 4 -3.56 5.13 1.49
CA VAL A 4 -2.72 4.11 0.85
C VAL A 4 -3.61 3.04 0.24
N MET A 5 -3.40 2.78 -1.04
CA MET A 5 -4.07 1.72 -1.78
C MET A 5 -3.15 0.50 -1.82
N LEU A 6 -3.66 -0.64 -1.38
CA LEU A 6 -3.03 -1.94 -1.57
C LEU A 6 -3.63 -2.61 -2.79
N VAL A 7 -2.83 -2.92 -3.81
CA VAL A 7 -3.29 -3.66 -5.00
C VAL A 7 -2.72 -5.07 -4.94
N CYS A 8 -3.59 -6.05 -5.07
CA CYS A 8 -3.22 -7.47 -5.02
C CYS A 8 -4.12 -8.27 -5.96
N ASN A 9 -3.84 -9.57 -6.09
CA ASN A 9 -4.61 -10.51 -6.90
C ASN A 9 -5.95 -10.93 -6.23
N ALA A 10 -6.60 -10.00 -5.50
CA ALA A 10 -7.82 -10.18 -4.70
C ALA A 10 -7.78 -11.36 -3.68
N GLY A 11 -7.61 -11.07 -2.39
CA GLY A 11 -7.62 -12.12 -1.36
C GLY A 11 -7.76 -11.62 0.07
N MET A 12 -8.25 -12.49 0.96
CA MET A 12 -8.53 -12.20 2.39
C MET A 12 -7.28 -11.74 3.15
N SER A 13 -6.11 -12.25 2.78
CA SER A 13 -4.81 -11.93 3.39
C SER A 13 -4.44 -10.45 3.26
N THR A 14 -4.81 -9.81 2.15
CA THR A 14 -4.48 -8.40 1.89
C THR A 14 -5.28 -7.45 2.78
N GLY A 15 -6.55 -7.76 3.04
CA GLY A 15 -7.38 -6.99 3.97
C GLY A 15 -6.91 -7.08 5.43
N ILE A 16 -6.34 -8.23 5.83
CA ILE A 16 -5.73 -8.39 7.16
C ILE A 16 -4.49 -7.51 7.28
N LEU A 17 -3.63 -7.50 6.26
CA LEU A 17 -2.44 -6.66 6.25
C LEU A 17 -2.81 -5.17 6.26
N ALA A 18 -3.80 -4.75 5.46
CA ALA A 18 -4.31 -3.37 5.46
C ALA A 18 -4.68 -2.90 6.88
N LYS A 19 -5.49 -3.68 7.60
CA LYS A 19 -5.89 -3.37 8.99
C LYS A 19 -4.70 -3.31 9.94
N LYS A 20 -3.70 -4.18 9.77
CA LYS A 20 -2.48 -4.16 10.60
C LYS A 20 -1.66 -2.90 10.35
N ILE A 21 -1.56 -2.43 9.10
CA ILE A 21 -0.87 -1.19 8.75
C ILE A 21 -1.63 0.02 9.32
N GLU A 22 -2.95 0.09 9.16
CA GLU A 22 -3.76 1.16 9.75
C GLU A 22 -3.56 1.22 11.27
N LYS A 23 -3.61 0.07 11.95
CA LYS A 23 -3.36 -0.01 13.39
C LYS A 23 -1.95 0.46 13.78
N ALA A 24 -0.92 0.07 13.01
CA ALA A 24 0.45 0.49 13.25
C ALA A 24 0.65 2.00 13.01
N SER A 25 -0.11 2.59 12.09
CA SER A 25 -0.03 4.01 11.76
C SER A 25 -0.64 4.94 12.81
N GLN A 26 -1.35 4.41 13.81
CA GLN A 26 -2.01 5.19 14.86
C GLN A 26 -2.92 6.33 14.33
N GLY A 27 -3.57 6.12 13.19
CA GLY A 27 -4.46 7.10 12.57
C GLY A 27 -3.80 8.04 11.55
N LEU A 28 -2.50 7.88 11.27
CA LEU A 28 -1.81 8.64 10.23
C LEU A 28 -2.19 8.17 8.82
N LEU A 29 -2.52 6.88 8.66
CA LEU A 29 -2.89 6.27 7.38
C LEU A 29 -4.33 5.74 7.38
N SER A 30 -4.98 5.85 6.23
CA SER A 30 -6.10 4.97 5.86
C SER A 30 -5.63 4.03 4.76
N VAL A 31 -5.83 2.72 4.95
CA VAL A 31 -5.32 1.70 4.03
C VAL A 31 -6.46 0.82 3.55
N LYS A 32 -6.65 0.73 2.23
CA LYS A 32 -7.67 -0.13 1.62
C LYS A 32 -7.06 -1.04 0.57
N ALA A 33 -7.59 -2.26 0.48
CA ALA A 33 -7.14 -3.26 -0.48
C ALA A 33 -8.12 -3.38 -1.66
N TYR A 34 -7.57 -3.46 -2.86
CA TYR A 34 -8.29 -3.58 -4.14
C TYR A 34 -7.69 -4.69 -5.00
N GLY A 35 -8.49 -5.21 -5.92
CA GLY A 35 -8.02 -6.06 -7.00
C GLY A 35 -7.26 -5.26 -8.07
N GLU A 36 -6.38 -5.93 -8.80
CA GLU A 36 -5.71 -5.39 -9.99
C GLU A 36 -6.70 -4.88 -11.05
N ALA A 37 -7.90 -5.46 -11.14
CA ALA A 37 -8.91 -5.02 -12.11
C ALA A 37 -9.60 -3.70 -11.70
N GLU A 38 -9.52 -3.30 -10.43
CA GLU A 38 -10.34 -2.21 -9.86
C GLU A 38 -9.49 -1.01 -9.41
N TYR A 39 -8.14 -1.12 -9.35
CA TYR A 39 -7.31 -0.07 -8.76
C TYR A 39 -7.42 1.27 -9.51
N GLU A 40 -7.53 1.22 -10.83
CA GLU A 40 -7.49 2.41 -11.69
C GLU A 40 -8.67 3.36 -11.44
N GLU A 41 -9.85 2.78 -11.13
CA GLU A 41 -11.07 3.55 -10.80
C GLU A 41 -10.90 4.43 -9.56
N TYR A 42 -10.08 3.97 -8.60
CA TYR A 42 -9.93 4.63 -7.31
C TYR A 42 -8.59 5.34 -7.15
N ALA A 43 -7.58 5.05 -7.97
CA ALA A 43 -6.18 5.48 -7.81
C ALA A 43 -6.02 6.99 -7.56
N ASN A 44 -6.81 7.83 -8.24
CA ASN A 44 -6.76 9.29 -8.11
C ASN A 44 -7.13 9.83 -6.72
N ASN A 45 -7.72 9.02 -5.85
CA ASN A 45 -8.11 9.40 -4.48
C ASN A 45 -7.07 8.99 -3.41
N TYR A 46 -5.94 8.43 -3.83
CA TYR A 46 -4.91 7.89 -2.95
C TYR A 46 -3.60 8.68 -3.07
N ASP A 47 -2.76 8.60 -2.04
CA ASP A 47 -1.44 9.22 -2.02
C ASP A 47 -0.33 8.24 -2.44
N LEU A 48 -0.57 6.93 -2.32
CA LEU A 48 0.40 5.86 -2.60
C LEU A 48 -0.34 4.59 -3.02
N ILE A 49 0.20 3.91 -4.04
CA ILE A 49 -0.16 2.53 -4.38
C ILE A 49 0.95 1.59 -3.90
N LEU A 50 0.58 0.56 -3.14
CA LEU A 50 1.43 -0.54 -2.73
C LEU A 50 0.98 -1.85 -3.37
N LEU A 51 1.82 -2.41 -4.22
CA LEU A 51 1.59 -3.68 -4.88
C LEU A 51 1.97 -4.85 -3.97
N GLY A 52 1.14 -5.89 -3.99
CA GLY A 52 1.49 -7.18 -3.41
C GLY A 52 2.72 -7.79 -4.12
N PRO A 53 3.55 -8.57 -3.42
CA PRO A 53 4.80 -9.10 -3.99
C PRO A 53 4.58 -9.99 -5.22
N GLN A 54 3.39 -10.59 -5.35
CA GLN A 54 3.01 -11.45 -6.48
C GLN A 54 2.83 -10.66 -7.79
N ILE A 55 2.37 -9.41 -7.71
CA ILE A 55 2.07 -8.57 -8.88
C ILE A 55 3.06 -7.41 -9.06
N ARG A 56 4.19 -7.43 -8.33
CA ARG A 56 5.21 -6.36 -8.39
C ARG A 56 5.75 -6.09 -9.80
N HIS A 57 5.68 -7.09 -10.70
CA HIS A 57 6.13 -6.96 -12.08
C HIS A 57 5.26 -6.00 -12.91
N LEU A 58 4.04 -5.69 -12.44
CA LEU A 58 3.13 -4.72 -13.05
C LEU A 58 3.45 -3.27 -12.66
N LYS A 59 4.38 -3.02 -11.72
CA LYS A 59 4.80 -1.67 -11.31
C LYS A 59 5.01 -0.70 -12.47
N PRO A 60 5.86 -1.00 -13.50
CA PRO A 60 6.10 -0.05 -14.59
C PRO A 60 4.83 0.25 -15.41
N GLU A 61 3.93 -0.71 -15.56
CA GLU A 61 2.65 -0.48 -16.25
C GLU A 61 1.75 0.45 -15.42
N ILE A 62 1.61 0.17 -14.13
CA ILE A 62 0.76 0.95 -13.23
C ILE A 62 1.31 2.38 -13.09
N GLU A 63 2.62 2.55 -12.93
CA GLU A 63 3.29 3.86 -12.89
C GLU A 63 3.03 4.69 -14.15
N SER A 64 2.86 4.06 -15.32
CA SER A 64 2.54 4.77 -16.56
C SER A 64 1.10 5.30 -16.61
N LYS A 65 0.20 4.76 -15.78
CA LYS A 65 -1.24 5.08 -15.75
C LYS A 65 -1.64 6.03 -14.64
N VAL A 66 -0.79 6.23 -13.63
CA VAL A 66 -1.10 7.03 -12.44
C VAL A 66 -0.08 8.14 -12.22
N SER A 67 -0.50 9.21 -11.54
CA SER A 67 0.39 10.33 -11.18
C SER A 67 0.97 10.24 -9.76
N ILE A 68 0.57 9.21 -9.00
CA ILE A 68 0.98 9.00 -7.61
C ILE A 68 2.09 7.96 -7.52
N PRO A 69 2.93 7.99 -6.47
CA PRO A 69 3.97 7.00 -6.30
C PRO A 69 3.37 5.59 -6.24
N VAL A 70 4.07 4.65 -6.87
CA VAL A 70 3.77 3.22 -6.84
C VAL A 70 4.98 2.52 -6.26
N ASP A 71 4.77 1.64 -5.28
CA ASP A 71 5.81 0.76 -4.80
C ASP A 71 5.26 -0.63 -4.50
N TYR A 72 6.10 -1.56 -4.06
CA TYR A 72 5.68 -2.90 -3.69
C TYR A 72 6.06 -3.24 -2.25
N ILE A 73 5.26 -4.11 -1.65
CA ILE A 73 5.55 -4.63 -0.31
C ILE A 73 6.69 -5.64 -0.42
N ALA A 74 7.71 -5.49 0.44
CA ALA A 74 8.77 -6.47 0.56
C ALA A 74 8.17 -7.87 0.84
N PRO A 75 8.56 -8.92 0.09
CA PRO A 75 8.00 -10.26 0.26
C PRO A 75 8.12 -10.78 1.70
N GLN A 76 9.19 -10.40 2.40
CA GLN A 76 9.41 -10.73 3.80
C GLN A 76 8.31 -10.13 4.69
N HIS A 77 8.07 -8.82 4.58
CA HIS A 77 7.04 -8.11 5.36
C HIS A 77 5.64 -8.68 5.08
N TYR A 78 5.35 -9.01 3.82
CA TYR A 78 4.09 -9.62 3.43
C TYR A 78 3.93 -11.04 4.00
N GLY A 79 4.96 -11.87 3.92
CA GLY A 79 4.94 -13.27 4.37
C GLY A 79 4.66 -13.42 5.87
N ILE A 80 5.21 -12.53 6.70
CA ILE A 80 4.96 -12.51 8.15
C ILE A 80 3.82 -11.56 8.57
N MET A 81 3.12 -10.94 7.60
CA MET A 81 2.03 -9.99 7.84
C MET A 81 2.42 -8.86 8.80
N ASN A 82 3.61 -8.28 8.61
CA ASN A 82 4.18 -7.26 9.49
C ASN A 82 3.73 -5.85 9.06
N GLY A 83 2.60 -5.39 9.61
CA GLY A 83 2.05 -4.07 9.29
C GLY A 83 2.89 -2.89 9.78
N GLU A 84 3.70 -3.08 10.83
CA GLU A 84 4.58 -2.03 11.36
C GLU A 84 5.76 -1.78 10.42
N ALA A 85 6.40 -2.85 9.93
CA ALA A 85 7.48 -2.72 8.96
C ALA A 85 6.99 -2.07 7.66
N VAL A 86 5.82 -2.46 7.15
CA VAL A 86 5.22 -1.83 5.97
C VAL A 86 4.87 -0.37 6.23
N PHE A 87 4.39 -0.03 7.44
CA PHE A 87 4.16 1.37 7.81
C PHE A 87 5.45 2.20 7.78
N GLN A 88 6.56 1.67 8.29
CA GLN A 88 7.86 2.37 8.22
C GLN A 88 8.34 2.55 6.77
N ASP A 89 8.08 1.59 5.87
CA ASP A 89 8.36 1.74 4.45
C ASP A 89 7.52 2.86 3.83
N ILE A 90 6.20 2.88 4.13
CA ILE A 90 5.29 3.95 3.67
C ILE A 90 5.74 5.33 4.14
N LYS A 91 6.14 5.45 5.42
CA LYS A 91 6.63 6.73 5.98
C LYS A 91 7.79 7.29 5.16
N LYS A 92 8.74 6.43 4.76
CA LYS A 92 9.90 6.83 3.94
C LYS A 92 9.47 7.27 2.54
N ILE A 93 8.53 6.55 1.93
CA ILE A 93 8.05 6.87 0.57
C ILE A 93 7.28 8.21 0.56
N LEU A 94 6.36 8.38 1.50
CA LEU A 94 5.48 9.55 1.60
C LEU A 94 6.10 10.72 2.37
N ASN A 95 7.34 10.59 2.85
CA ASN A 95 8.03 11.57 3.70
C ASN A 95 7.16 12.04 4.88
N ILE A 96 6.46 11.11 5.53
CA ILE A 96 5.64 11.41 6.71
C ILE A 96 6.59 11.68 7.88
N LYS A 97 6.62 12.93 8.33
CA LYS A 97 7.35 13.35 9.53
C LYS A 97 6.53 13.02 10.78
N GLU A 98 7.15 12.37 11.76
CA GLU A 98 6.60 12.34 13.11
C GLU A 98 6.80 13.74 13.68
N GLU A 99 5.72 14.43 14.04
CA GLU A 99 5.83 15.63 14.88
C GLU A 99 6.34 15.15 16.24
N GLU A 100 7.57 15.54 16.58
CA GLU A 100 8.20 15.34 17.91
C GLU A 100 7.47 16.13 19.00
#